data_AF-Q9KC01-F1
#
_entry.id   AF-Q9KC01-F1
#
_cell.length_a   1.000
_cell.length_b   1.000
_cell.length_c   1.000
_cell.angle_alpha   90.00
_cell.angle_beta   90.00
_cell.angle_gamma   90.00
#
_symmetry.space_group_name_H-M   'P 1'
#
loop_
_entity.id
_entity.type
_entity.pdbx_description
1 polymer ?
#
loop_
_entity_poly.entity_id
_entity_poly.type
_entity_poly.pdbx_seq_one_letter_code
_entity_poly.pdbx_strand_id
1 'polypeptide(L)'
;MLVRRNQVAKLLLYFCYVILGVAFIGGLTLGLAHDIYYSFSFLITWDYWVKGALLAGLFLFFSELIEQMHIRNFGSEQIKNTPENPLTPEPGTKNESKFPISEQDRQSVYEFYAEKGEEVEDIVSTPVKDVCLVKIGGELRPVEIGDFKPIERSIKEYPELRQWYDQHQK
;
A
#
# COMPACT_ATOMS: atom_id res chain seq x y z
N MET A 1 -6.84 21.85 -4.74
CA MET A 1 -6.62 20.53 -4.12
C MET A 1 -6.02 19.61 -5.18
N LEU A 2 -4.72 19.33 -5.08
CA LEU A 2 -4.03 18.39 -5.96
C LEU A 2 -3.85 17.10 -5.19
N VAL A 3 -4.85 16.21 -5.26
CA VAL A 3 -4.64 14.79 -4.95
C VAL A 3 -3.41 14.39 -5.76
N ARG A 4 -2.36 13.91 -5.08
CA ARG A 4 -1.11 13.49 -5.73
C ARG A 4 -1.47 12.35 -6.68
N ARG A 5 -1.69 12.72 -7.93
CA ARG A 5 -2.29 11.88 -8.97
C ARG A 5 -1.39 10.67 -9.15
N ASN A 6 -1.89 9.47 -8.91
CA ASN A 6 -1.11 8.25 -9.06
C ASN A 6 -0.68 8.12 -10.53
N GLN A 7 0.57 8.49 -10.80
CA GLN A 7 1.13 8.54 -12.16
C GLN A 7 1.14 7.16 -12.80
N VAL A 8 1.27 6.11 -11.99
CA VAL A 8 1.29 4.71 -12.43
C VAL A 8 -0.08 4.30 -12.99
N ALA A 9 -1.16 4.58 -12.26
CA ALA A 9 -2.52 4.28 -12.73
C ALA A 9 -2.86 5.03 -14.03
N LYS A 10 -2.45 6.31 -14.14
CA LYS A 10 -2.66 7.11 -15.36
C LYS A 10 -1.87 6.55 -16.55
N LEU A 11 -0.65 6.05 -16.31
CA LEU A 11 0.19 5.44 -17.34
C LEU A 11 -0.42 4.12 -17.84
N LEU A 12 -0.90 3.27 -16.93
CA LEU A 12 -1.62 2.02 -17.25
C LEU A 12 -2.88 2.28 -18.09
N LEU A 13 -3.66 3.29 -17.73
CA LEU A 13 -4.83 3.71 -18.50
C LEU A 13 -4.45 4.14 -19.92
N TYR A 14 -3.35 4.88 -20.08
CA TYR A 14 -2.85 5.26 -21.40
C TYR A 14 -2.44 4.05 -22.25
N PHE A 15 -1.75 3.07 -21.64
CA PHE A 15 -1.44 1.81 -22.32
C PHE A 15 -2.68 1.06 -22.78
N CYS A 16 -3.76 1.04 -21.99
CA CYS A 16 -5.03 0.43 -22.39
C CYS A 16 -5.57 1.06 -23.68
N TYR A 17 -5.60 2.39 -23.78
CA TYR A 17 -6.08 3.06 -24.99
C TYR A 17 -5.21 2.79 -26.21
N VAL A 18 -3.88 2.72 -26.03
CA VAL A 18 -2.97 2.37 -27.12
C VAL A 18 -3.22 0.94 -27.61
N ILE A 19 -3.34 -0.03 -26.71
CA ILE A 19 -3.63 -1.42 -27.06
C ILE A 19 -4.96 -1.53 -27.80
N LEU A 20 -6.00 -0.85 -27.31
CA LEU A 20 -7.33 -0.86 -27.92
C LEU A 20 -7.31 -0.22 -29.31
N GLY A 21 -6.58 0.89 -29.47
CA GLY A 21 -6.37 1.54 -30.77
C GLY A 21 -5.62 0.65 -31.76
N VAL A 22 -4.53 0.00 -31.33
CA VAL A 22 -3.74 -0.92 -32.17
C VAL A 22 -4.58 -2.14 -32.56
N ALA A 23 -5.33 -2.73 -31.63
CA ALA A 23 -6.20 -3.87 -31.93
C ALA A 23 -7.33 -3.49 -32.89
N PHE A 24 -7.90 -2.29 -32.73
CA PHE A 24 -8.95 -1.79 -33.62
C PHE A 24 -8.43 -1.56 -35.04
N ILE A 25 -7.32 -0.83 -35.18
CA ILE A 25 -6.67 -0.56 -36.48
C ILE A 25 -6.21 -1.87 -37.12
N GLY A 26 -5.57 -2.76 -36.36
CA GLY A 26 -5.11 -4.06 -36.83
C GLY A 26 -6.26 -4.95 -37.33
N GLY A 27 -7.38 -4.97 -36.61
CA GLY A 27 -8.59 -5.69 -37.05
C GLY A 27 -9.16 -5.12 -38.35
N LEU A 28 -9.15 -3.79 -38.53
CA LEU A 28 -9.60 -3.14 -39.76
C LEU A 28 -8.65 -3.41 -40.93
N THR A 29 -7.34 -3.28 -40.75
CA THR A 29 -6.38 -3.49 -41.84
C THR A 29 -6.38 -4.95 -42.31
N LEU A 30 -6.43 -5.90 -41.39
CA LEU A 30 -6.51 -7.33 -41.73
C LEU A 30 -7.86 -7.70 -42.34
N GLY A 31 -8.95 -7.11 -41.86
CA GLY A 31 -10.28 -7.30 -42.42
C GLY A 31 -10.42 -6.80 -43.86
N LEU A 32 -9.85 -5.63 -44.14
CA LEU A 32 -9.89 -5.00 -45.47
C LEU A 32 -8.93 -5.66 -46.47
N ALA A 33 -7.84 -6.28 -46.02
CA ALA A 33 -6.87 -6.93 -46.89
C ALA A 33 -7.37 -8.24 -47.52
N HIS A 34 -8.48 -8.80 -47.06
CA HIS A 34 -9.02 -10.09 -47.50
C HIS A 34 -10.20 -9.94 -48.47
N ASP A 35 -9.96 -9.35 -49.64
CA ASP A 35 -10.96 -9.17 -50.72
C ASP A 35 -11.48 -10.50 -51.31
N ILE A 36 -10.80 -11.62 -51.06
CA ILE A 36 -11.06 -12.91 -51.74
C ILE A 36 -12.15 -13.74 -51.01
N TYR A 37 -12.41 -13.49 -49.72
CA TYR A 37 -13.41 -14.22 -48.92
C TYR A 37 -14.17 -13.29 -47.97
N TYR A 38 -15.20 -12.61 -48.49
CA TYR A 38 -16.03 -11.64 -47.76
C TYR A 38 -16.59 -12.14 -46.41
N SER A 39 -16.89 -13.44 -46.28
CA SER A 39 -17.44 -14.00 -45.04
C SER A 39 -16.37 -14.29 -43.99
N PHE A 40 -15.11 -14.49 -44.39
CA PHE A 40 -14.02 -14.87 -43.47
C PHE A 40 -13.29 -13.65 -42.90
N SER A 41 -13.27 -12.53 -43.64
CA SER A 41 -12.66 -11.27 -43.20
C SER A 41 -13.32 -10.69 -41.94
N PHE A 42 -14.65 -10.72 -41.86
CA PHE A 42 -15.37 -10.22 -40.68
C PHE A 42 -15.06 -11.02 -39.41
N LEU A 43 -14.94 -12.35 -39.51
CA LEU A 43 -14.62 -13.21 -38.37
C LEU A 43 -13.21 -12.93 -37.82
N ILE A 44 -12.25 -12.66 -38.71
CA ILE A 44 -10.88 -12.28 -38.31
C ILE A 44 -10.88 -10.92 -37.62
N THR A 45 -11.55 -9.92 -38.19
CA THR A 45 -11.68 -8.60 -37.56
C THR A 45 -12.33 -8.69 -36.18
N TRP A 46 -13.40 -9.47 -36.07
CA TRP A 46 -14.10 -9.72 -34.80
C TRP A 46 -13.20 -10.39 -33.76
N ASP A 47 -12.46 -11.43 -34.14
CA ASP A 47 -11.52 -12.13 -33.25
C ASP A 47 -10.44 -11.17 -32.69
N TYR A 48 -9.88 -10.33 -33.56
CA TYR A 48 -8.88 -9.33 -33.14
C TYR A 48 -9.46 -8.28 -32.19
N TRP A 49 -10.68 -7.80 -32.45
CA TRP A 49 -11.34 -6.83 -31.58
C TRP A 49 -11.69 -7.44 -30.22
N VAL A 50 -12.21 -8.66 -30.19
CA VAL A 50 -12.54 -9.36 -28.93
C VAL A 50 -11.28 -9.60 -28.11
N LYS A 51 -10.20 -10.10 -28.72
CA LYS A 51 -8.92 -10.31 -28.02
C LYS A 51 -8.33 -9.01 -27.50
N GLY A 52 -8.37 -7.95 -28.32
CA GLY A 52 -7.93 -6.61 -27.92
C GLY A 52 -8.75 -6.04 -26.76
N ALA A 53 -10.07 -6.17 -26.82
CA ALA A 53 -10.97 -5.71 -25.76
C ALA A 53 -10.80 -6.49 -24.46
N LEU A 54 -10.65 -7.83 -24.54
CA LEU A 54 -10.38 -8.67 -23.36
C LEU A 54 -9.05 -8.29 -22.70
N LEU A 55 -7.99 -8.10 -23.49
CA LEU A 55 -6.69 -7.70 -22.97
C LEU A 55 -6.76 -6.30 -22.33
N ALA A 56 -7.36 -5.32 -23.02
CA ALA A 56 -7.52 -3.97 -22.49
C ALA A 56 -8.38 -3.95 -21.21
N GLY A 57 -9.46 -4.73 -21.16
CA GLY A 57 -10.30 -4.88 -19.98
C GLY A 57 -9.55 -5.45 -18.79
N LEU A 58 -8.67 -6.44 -19.01
CA LEU A 58 -7.81 -7.01 -17.97
C LEU A 58 -6.85 -5.96 -17.40
N PHE A 59 -6.21 -5.17 -18.25
CA PHE A 59 -5.32 -4.08 -17.79
C PHE A 59 -6.07 -2.99 -17.03
N LEU A 60 -7.30 -2.64 -17.45
CA LEU A 60 -8.14 -1.68 -16.75
C LEU A 60 -8.49 -2.19 -15.34
N PHE A 61 -8.89 -3.45 -15.23
CA PHE A 61 -9.17 -4.09 -13.94
C PHE A 61 -7.94 -4.05 -13.01
N PHE A 62 -6.75 -4.39 -13.51
CA PHE A 62 -5.53 -4.30 -12.70
C PHE A 62 -5.17 -2.86 -12.31
N SER A 63 -5.37 -1.88 -13.20
CA SER A 63 -5.14 -0.47 -12.89
C SER A 63 -5.99 -0.01 -11.72
N GLU A 64 -7.27 -0.38 -11.70
CA GLU A 64 -8.19 -0.03 -10.63
C GLU A 64 -7.82 -0.76 -9.33
N LEU A 65 -7.45 -2.04 -9.40
CA LEU A 65 -6.99 -2.80 -8.24
C LEU A 65 -5.74 -2.18 -7.60
N ILE A 66 -4.77 -1.75 -8.41
CA ILE A 66 -3.55 -1.07 -7.94
C ILE A 66 -3.90 0.29 -7.32
N GLU A 67 -4.82 1.05 -7.90
CA GLU A 67 -5.28 2.33 -7.34
C GLU A 67 -5.92 2.14 -5.97
N GLN A 68 -6.79 1.14 -5.81
CA GLN A 68 -7.40 0.81 -4.52
C GLN A 68 -6.36 0.39 -3.48
N MET A 69 -5.37 -0.43 -3.86
CA MET A 69 -4.28 -0.80 -2.98
C MET A 69 -3.44 0.41 -2.56
N HIS A 70 -3.12 1.30 -3.50
CA HIS A 70 -2.38 2.53 -3.20
C HIS A 70 -3.17 3.45 -2.27
N ILE A 71 -4.49 3.60 -2.47
CA ILE A 71 -5.33 4.42 -1.59
C ILE A 71 -5.39 3.81 -0.18
N ARG A 72 -5.50 2.48 -0.05
CA ARG A 72 -5.48 1.84 1.28
C ARG A 72 -4.14 2.00 1.99
N ASN A 73 -3.05 1.87 1.23
CA ASN A 73 -1.68 1.90 1.76
C ASN A 73 -1.15 3.33 2.04
N PHE A 74 -1.60 4.35 1.30
CA PHE A 74 -1.09 5.73 1.43
C PHE A 74 -2.18 6.77 1.77
N GLY A 75 -3.46 6.41 1.70
CA GLY A 75 -4.57 7.29 2.03
C GLY A 75 -4.74 7.54 3.53
N SER A 76 -4.17 6.69 4.38
CA SER A 76 -4.08 6.90 5.84
C SER A 76 -3.13 8.05 6.21
N GLU A 77 -2.13 8.37 5.37
CA GLU A 77 -1.19 9.46 5.63
C GLU A 77 -1.72 10.85 5.23
N GLN A 78 -2.65 10.95 4.27
CA GLN A 78 -3.11 12.26 3.75
C GLN A 78 -4.18 12.98 4.57
N ILE A 79 -4.74 12.34 5.61
CA ILE A 79 -5.68 13.01 6.53
C ILE A 79 -4.96 13.95 7.52
N LYS A 80 -3.62 13.96 7.54
CA LYS A 80 -2.83 14.78 8.49
C LYS A 80 -2.67 16.28 8.17
N ASN A 81 -3.21 16.79 7.06
CA ASN A 81 -3.05 18.21 6.68
C ASN A 81 -4.39 18.95 6.54
N THR A 82 -5.39 18.63 7.37
CA THR A 82 -6.44 19.61 7.65
C THR A 82 -5.91 20.51 8.76
N PRO A 83 -5.74 21.83 8.55
CA PRO A 83 -5.41 22.74 9.63
C PRO A 83 -6.59 22.75 10.60
N GLU A 84 -6.47 21.97 11.66
CA GLU A 84 -7.40 21.97 12.78
C GLU A 84 -7.35 23.36 13.40
N ASN A 85 -8.52 24.00 13.41
CA ASN A 85 -8.74 25.32 13.96
C ASN A 85 -8.31 25.33 15.45
N PRO A 86 -7.43 26.22 15.91
CA PRO A 86 -6.92 26.17 17.28
C PRO A 86 -7.98 26.69 18.24
N LEU A 87 -8.80 25.77 18.79
CA LEU A 87 -9.59 26.05 19.98
C LEU A 87 -8.77 25.63 21.21
N THR A 88 -8.20 26.67 21.82
CA THR A 88 -7.93 26.86 23.26
C THR A 88 -7.34 25.68 24.05
N PRO A 89 -6.10 25.79 24.58
CA PRO A 89 -5.53 24.77 25.44
C PRO A 89 -6.15 24.83 26.86
N GLU A 90 -6.82 23.77 27.29
CA GLU A 90 -7.00 23.49 28.71
C GLU A 90 -5.69 22.96 29.32
N PRO A 91 -5.26 23.44 30.49
CA PRO A 91 -4.08 22.93 31.17
C PRO A 91 -4.48 21.75 32.06
N GLY A 92 -4.15 20.52 31.64
CA GLY A 92 -4.45 19.36 32.47
C GLY A 92 -3.83 18.05 31.97
N THR A 93 -2.78 17.61 32.67
CA THR A 93 -2.26 16.23 32.70
C THR A 93 -1.50 15.78 31.45
N LYS A 94 -0.16 15.71 31.58
CA LYS A 94 0.72 14.93 30.71
C LYS A 94 0.36 13.43 30.81
N ASN A 95 -0.69 13.00 30.15
CA ASN A 95 -0.82 11.62 29.76
C ASN A 95 0.04 11.43 28.52
N GLU A 96 1.22 10.85 28.71
CA GLU A 96 2.03 10.34 27.62
C GLU A 96 1.18 9.35 26.83
N SER A 97 0.66 9.81 25.70
CA SER A 97 -0.21 9.08 24.78
C SER A 97 0.55 7.87 24.24
N LYS A 98 0.49 6.74 24.96
CA LYS A 98 0.88 5.44 24.42
C LYS A 98 -0.06 5.16 23.24
N PHE A 99 0.49 4.94 22.06
CA PHE A 99 -0.33 4.49 20.93
C PHE A 99 -0.72 3.03 21.19
N PRO A 100 -2.02 2.73 21.39
CA PRO A 100 -2.45 1.37 21.61
C PRO A 100 -2.17 0.54 20.35
N ILE A 101 -1.48 -0.57 20.52
CA ILE A 101 -1.21 -1.52 19.44
C ILE A 101 -2.45 -2.41 19.30
N SER A 102 -2.93 -2.63 18.08
CA SER A 102 -4.08 -3.51 17.86
C SER A 102 -3.71 -4.97 18.12
N GLU A 103 -4.68 -5.82 18.46
CA GLU A 103 -4.43 -7.25 18.64
C GLU A 103 -3.96 -7.93 17.34
N GLN A 104 -4.38 -7.42 16.18
CA GLN A 104 -3.92 -7.90 14.87
C GLN A 104 -2.43 -7.60 14.65
N ASP A 105 -1.99 -6.41 15.05
CA ASP A 105 -0.58 -6.01 14.96
C ASP A 105 0.29 -6.83 15.90
N ARG A 106 -0.19 -7.07 17.13
CA ARG A 106 0.47 -7.95 18.09
C ARG A 106 0.67 -9.35 17.51
N GLN A 107 -0.38 -9.92 16.94
CA GLN A 107 -0.32 -11.24 16.31
C GLN A 107 0.72 -11.27 15.17
N SER A 108 0.78 -10.22 14.36
CA SER A 108 1.74 -10.10 13.26
C SER A 108 3.19 -10.05 13.76
N VAL A 109 3.44 -9.40 14.90
CA VAL A 109 4.75 -9.37 15.57
C VAL A 109 5.12 -10.75 16.12
N TYR A 110 4.18 -11.46 16.75
CA TYR A 110 4.43 -12.84 17.21
C TYR A 110 4.79 -13.77 16.05
N GLU A 111 4.05 -13.70 14.94
CA GLU A 111 4.31 -14.51 13.75
C GLU A 111 5.68 -14.20 13.13
N PHE A 112 6.06 -12.92 13.06
CA PHE A 112 7.36 -12.48 12.55
C PHE A 112 8.54 -13.07 13.32
N TYR A 113 8.47 -13.12 14.66
CA TYR A 113 9.53 -13.71 15.48
C TYR A 113 9.46 -15.24 15.54
N ALA A 114 8.26 -15.82 15.46
CA ALA A 114 8.09 -17.27 15.31
C ALA A 114 8.74 -17.81 14.02
N GLU A 115 8.63 -17.07 12.90
CA GLU A 115 9.33 -17.40 11.63
C GLU A 115 10.87 -17.38 11.80
N LYS A 116 11.39 -16.55 12.70
CA LYS A 116 12.83 -16.47 13.03
C LYS A 116 13.26 -17.50 14.08
N GLY A 117 12.33 -18.22 14.71
CA GLY A 117 12.61 -19.12 15.82
C GLY A 117 12.93 -18.41 17.13
N GLU A 118 12.52 -17.15 17.30
CA GLU A 118 12.66 -16.38 18.53
C GLU A 118 11.31 -16.33 19.28
N GLU A 119 11.34 -16.45 20.62
CA GLU A 119 10.14 -16.35 21.46
C GLU A 119 9.98 -14.94 22.01
N VAL A 120 8.81 -14.34 21.79
CA VAL A 120 8.48 -12.99 22.28
C VAL A 120 7.96 -13.08 23.71
N GLU A 121 8.67 -12.46 24.65
CA GLU A 121 8.27 -12.40 26.06
C GLU A 121 7.18 -11.36 26.32
N ASP A 122 7.35 -10.16 25.76
CA ASP A 122 6.45 -9.03 25.97
C ASP A 122 6.50 -8.03 24.81
N ILE A 123 5.40 -7.31 24.60
CA ILE A 123 5.26 -6.25 23.58
C ILE A 123 4.81 -4.97 24.28
N VAL A 124 5.73 -4.00 24.36
CA VAL A 124 5.52 -2.71 25.02
C VAL A 124 5.18 -1.63 23.99
N SER A 125 4.02 -0.99 24.19
CA SER A 125 3.61 0.17 23.40
C SER A 125 4.48 1.38 23.68
N THR A 126 4.88 2.08 22.63
CA THR A 126 5.76 3.26 22.70
C THR A 126 4.97 4.54 22.38
N PRO A 127 5.51 5.74 22.71
CA PRO A 127 4.91 7.00 22.29
C PRO A 127 5.15 7.31 20.80
N VAL A 128 5.93 6.49 20.09
CA VAL A 128 6.17 6.65 18.66
C VAL A 128 5.10 5.85 17.91
N LYS A 129 4.44 6.52 16.97
CA LYS A 129 3.38 5.90 16.16
C LYS A 129 3.97 4.74 15.34
N ASP A 130 3.22 3.63 15.28
CA ASP A 130 3.56 2.44 14.49
C ASP A 130 4.91 1.79 14.91
N VAL A 131 5.40 2.07 16.13
CA VAL A 131 6.60 1.44 16.70
C VAL A 131 6.29 0.81 18.05
N CYS A 132 6.70 -0.44 18.21
CA CYS A 132 6.64 -1.17 19.48
C CYS A 132 8.04 -1.60 19.93
N LEU A 133 8.19 -1.89 21.22
CA LEU A 133 9.37 -2.53 21.76
C LEU A 133 9.03 -3.97 22.09
N VAL A 134 9.78 -4.91 21.52
CA VAL A 134 9.59 -6.34 21.70
C VAL A 134 10.70 -6.86 22.60
N LYS A 135 10.33 -7.57 23.66
CA LYS A 135 11.27 -8.15 24.62
C LYS A 135 11.56 -9.60 24.23
N ILE A 136 12.82 -9.91 23.94
CA ILE A 136 13.28 -11.24 23.52
C ILE A 136 14.56 -11.55 24.29
N GLY A 137 14.54 -12.58 25.14
CA GLY A 137 15.73 -13.00 25.90
C GLY A 137 16.31 -11.90 26.80
N GLY A 138 15.45 -11.00 27.31
CA GLY A 138 15.87 -9.83 28.08
C GLY A 138 16.36 -8.61 27.27
N GLU A 139 16.51 -8.72 25.95
CA GLU A 139 16.82 -7.59 25.07
C GLU A 139 15.54 -6.94 24.54
N LEU A 140 15.52 -5.60 24.50
CA LEU A 140 14.40 -4.83 23.94
C LEU A 140 14.77 -4.37 22.53
N ARG A 141 14.01 -4.86 21.54
CA ARG A 141 14.22 -4.58 20.11
C ARG A 141 13.08 -3.71 19.59
N PRO A 142 13.36 -2.55 18.98
CA PRO A 142 12.32 -1.72 18.38
C PRO A 142 11.87 -2.30 17.04
N VAL A 143 10.56 -2.46 16.91
CA VAL A 143 9.91 -3.03 15.74
C VAL A 143 8.88 -2.05 15.22
N GLU A 144 9.01 -1.72 13.94
CA GLU A 144 8.07 -0.90 13.20
C GLU A 144 6.95 -1.81 12.68
N ILE A 145 5.73 -1.55 13.15
CA ILE A 145 4.50 -2.25 12.78
C ILE A 145 3.90 -1.49 11.60
N GLY A 146 4.27 -1.90 10.38
CA GLY A 146 3.66 -1.39 9.14
C GLY A 146 2.53 -2.29 8.63
N ASP A 147 1.89 -1.89 7.53
CA ASP A 147 0.72 -2.56 6.95
C ASP A 147 0.96 -3.98 6.38
N PHE A 148 2.21 -4.45 6.33
CA PHE A 148 2.57 -5.73 5.67
C PHE A 148 3.32 -6.71 6.57
N LYS A 149 4.53 -6.34 6.99
CA LYS A 149 5.37 -7.16 7.86
C LYS A 149 6.07 -6.26 8.86
N PRO A 150 6.18 -6.69 10.13
CA PRO A 150 7.00 -5.99 11.10
C PRO A 150 8.45 -5.87 10.61
N ILE A 151 9.06 -4.69 10.79
CA ILE A 151 10.45 -4.44 10.41
C ILE A 151 11.23 -4.11 11.68
N GLU A 152 12.29 -4.88 11.92
CA GLU A 152 13.23 -4.58 13.00
C GLU A 152 14.12 -3.41 12.60
N ARG A 153 14.16 -2.38 13.44
CA ARG A 153 14.94 -1.16 13.19
C ARG A 153 16.01 -0.98 14.26
N SER A 154 17.02 -0.16 13.98
CA SER A 154 17.97 0.22 15.02
C SER A 154 17.36 1.27 15.93
N ILE A 155 17.54 1.16 17.25
CA ILE A 155 17.14 2.20 18.22
C ILE A 155 17.76 3.58 17.90
N LYS A 156 18.87 3.61 17.16
CA LYS A 156 19.53 4.84 16.71
C LYS A 156 18.66 5.65 15.73
N GLU A 157 17.74 5.01 15.03
CA GLU A 157 16.83 5.66 14.07
C GLU A 157 15.71 6.42 14.78
N TYR A 158 15.45 6.13 16.06
CA TYR A 158 14.39 6.74 16.85
C TYR A 158 14.95 7.41 18.13
N PRO A 159 15.51 8.64 18.03
CA PRO A 159 16.08 9.34 19.18
C PRO A 159 15.06 9.59 20.30
N GLU A 160 13.78 9.75 19.96
CA GLU A 160 12.67 9.92 20.90
C GLU A 160 12.41 8.64 21.71
N LEU A 161 12.51 7.47 21.07
CA LEU A 161 12.35 6.17 21.71
C LEU A 161 13.46 5.93 22.74
N ARG A 162 14.68 6.37 22.43
CA ARG A 162 15.83 6.26 23.33
C ARG A 162 15.63 7.07 24.61
N GLN A 163 15.13 8.31 24.50
CA GLN A 163 14.84 9.14 25.67
C GLN A 163 13.74 8.53 26.54
N TRP A 164 12.70 7.99 25.92
CA TRP A 164 11.61 7.32 26.62
C TRP A 164 12.09 6.04 27.33
N TYR A 165 12.95 5.25 26.66
CA TYR A 165 13.56 4.05 27.19
C TYR A 165 14.41 4.33 28.44
N ASP A 166 15.30 5.33 28.37
CA ASP A 166 16.18 5.72 29.48
C ASP A 166 15.40 6.18 30.73
N GLN A 167 14.16 6.68 30.55
CA GLN A 167 13.28 7.10 31.64
C GLN A 167 12.53 5.93 32.31
N HIS A 168 12.26 4.85 31.57
CA HIS A 168 11.44 3.72 32.03
C HIS A 168 12.25 2.48 32.46
N GLN A 169 13.58 2.50 32.32
CA GLN A 169 14.47 1.41 32.74
C GLN A 169 15.05 1.57 34.16
N LYS A 170 14.62 2.60 34.93
CA LYS A 170 14.96 2.80 36.35
C LYS A 170 13.91 2.19 37.26
#